data_AF-A0A7S7QC51-F1
#
_entry.id   AF-A0A7S7QC51-F1
#
_cell.length_a   1.000
_cell.length_b   1.000
_cell.length_c   1.000
_cell.angle_alpha   90.00
_cell.angle_beta   90.00
_cell.angle_gamma   90.00
#
_symmetry.space_group_name_H-M   'P 1'
#
loop_
_entity.id
_entity.type
_entity.pdbx_description
1 polymer ?
#
loop_
_entity_poly.entity_id
_entity_poly.type
_entity_poly.pdbx_seq_one_letter_code
_entity_poly.pdbx_strand_id
1 'polypeptide(L)'
;MRKLIEFDDDTFDKLKQLGRDRMATLQELADEAFADLLKKHGIPIDLKDALRRSARLQEATRPQDRAKPRTTAANAARKRGRKR
;
A
#
# COMPACT_ATOMS: atom_id res chain seq x y z
N MET A 1 -0.69 -27.49 -0.59
CA MET A 1 0.36 -27.47 0.46
C MET A 1 -0.30 -27.15 1.79
N ARG A 2 -0.28 -28.04 2.79
CA ARG A 2 -0.83 -27.79 4.12
C ARG A 2 0.32 -27.37 5.05
N LYS A 3 0.20 -26.21 5.70
CA LYS A 3 1.11 -25.79 6.77
C LYS A 3 0.41 -26.09 8.11
N LEU A 4 1.14 -26.64 9.07
CA LEU A 4 0.63 -26.93 10.41
C LEU A 4 1.29 -25.98 11.39
N ILE A 5 0.51 -25.46 12.33
CA ILE A 5 0.95 -24.65 13.45
C ILE A 5 0.51 -25.40 14.71
N GLU A 6 1.47 -25.74 15.55
CA GLU A 6 1.20 -26.39 16.83
C GLU A 6 0.91 -25.33 17.89
N PHE A 7 -0.07 -25.62 18.73
CA PHE A 7 -0.40 -24.83 19.92
C PHE A 7 -0.27 -25.77 21.12
N ASP A 8 0.23 -25.25 22.24
CA ASP A 8 0.05 -25.92 23.52
C ASP A 8 -1.44 -25.92 23.90
N ASP A 9 -1.85 -26.91 24.68
CA ASP A 9 -3.25 -27.12 25.05
C ASP A 9 -3.85 -25.90 25.76
N ASP A 10 -3.09 -25.29 26.67
CA ASP A 10 -3.53 -24.12 27.45
C ASP A 10 -3.77 -22.90 26.55
N THR A 11 -2.87 -22.62 25.61
CA THR A 11 -3.02 -21.53 24.64
C THR A 11 -4.19 -21.80 23.71
N PHE A 12 -4.34 -23.04 23.22
CA PHE A 12 -5.43 -23.39 22.33
C PHE A 12 -6.80 -23.20 22.98
N ASP A 13 -6.94 -23.59 24.25
CA ASP A 13 -8.20 -23.41 24.98
C ASP A 13 -8.51 -21.94 25.28
N LYS A 14 -7.48 -21.14 25.60
CA LYS A 14 -7.63 -19.67 25.71
C LYS A 14 -8.08 -19.05 24.39
N LEU A 15 -7.51 -19.47 23.26
CA LEU A 15 -7.90 -18.98 21.94
C LEU A 15 -9.35 -19.36 21.58
N LYS A 16 -9.78 -20.60 21.91
CA LYS A 16 -11.18 -21.01 21.75
C LYS A 16 -12.13 -20.22 22.64
N GLN A 17 -11.73 -19.94 23.88
CA GLN A 17 -12.54 -19.14 24.80
C GLN A 17 -12.69 -17.72 24.27
N LEU A 18 -11.58 -17.11 23.84
CA LEU A 18 -11.58 -15.78 23.22
C LEU A 18 -12.45 -15.71 21.97
N GLY A 19 -12.41 -16.75 21.12
CA GLY A 19 -13.32 -16.85 19.97
C GLY A 19 -14.78 -16.86 20.39
N ARG A 20 -15.15 -17.67 21.39
CA ARG A 20 -16.51 -17.71 21.93
C ARG A 20 -16.96 -16.37 22.49
N ASP A 21 -16.10 -15.70 23.26
CA ASP A 21 -16.40 -14.40 23.88
C ASP A 21 -16.63 -13.30 22.83
N ARG A 22 -15.95 -13.38 21.69
CA ARG A 22 -16.09 -12.44 20.56
C ARG A 22 -17.09 -12.88 19.50
N MET A 23 -17.79 -14.01 19.70
CA MET A 23 -18.63 -14.65 18.68
C MET A 23 -17.90 -14.87 17.34
N ALA A 24 -16.61 -15.18 17.40
CA ALA A 24 -15.73 -15.40 16.26
C ALA A 24 -15.15 -16.82 16.27
N THR A 25 -14.78 -17.30 15.09
CA THR A 25 -14.03 -18.55 14.95
C THR A 25 -12.55 -18.34 15.21
N LEU A 26 -11.83 -19.41 15.55
CA LEU A 26 -10.37 -19.37 15.68
C LEU A 26 -9.69 -18.92 14.39
N GLN A 27 -10.26 -19.28 13.23
CA GLN A 27 -9.71 -18.90 11.93
C GLN A 27 -9.81 -17.39 11.70
N GLU A 28 -10.95 -16.77 11.99
CA GLU A 28 -11.13 -15.31 11.87
C GLU A 28 -10.18 -14.55 12.81
N LEU A 29 -10.02 -15.06 14.04
CA LEU A 29 -9.08 -14.49 15.00
C LEU A 29 -7.62 -14.59 14.50
N ALA A 30 -7.28 -15.70 13.85
CA ALA A 30 -5.97 -15.89 13.23
C ALA A 30 -5.76 -14.95 12.04
N ASP A 31 -6.76 -14.82 11.16
CA ASP A 31 -6.69 -13.95 9.99
C ASP A 31 -6.51 -12.48 10.40
N GLU A 32 -7.22 -12.02 11.44
CA GLU A 32 -7.05 -10.68 12.02
C GLU A 32 -5.64 -10.49 12.59
N ALA A 33 -5.18 -11.42 13.43
CA ALA A 33 -3.87 -11.35 14.06
C ALA A 33 -2.73 -11.36 13.03
N PHE A 34 -2.82 -12.20 12.00
CA PHE A 34 -1.85 -12.24 10.92
C PHE A 34 -1.89 -10.98 10.06
N ALA A 35 -3.08 -10.46 9.74
CA ALA A 35 -3.19 -9.22 8.99
C ALA A 35 -2.50 -8.06 9.73
N ASP A 36 -2.73 -7.93 11.03
CA ASP A 36 -2.10 -6.92 11.87
C ASP A 36 -0.57 -7.09 11.97
N LEU A 37 -0.09 -8.33 12.09
CA LEU A 37 1.34 -8.64 12.10
C LEU A 37 2.00 -8.26 10.77
N LEU A 38 1.45 -8.74 9.65
CA LEU A 38 1.98 -8.48 8.32
C LEU A 38 1.99 -6.98 8.00
N LYS A 39 0.93 -6.26 8.37
CA LYS A 39 0.84 -4.81 8.20
C LYS A 39 1.92 -4.06 8.97
N LYS A 40 2.21 -4.43 10.23
CA LYS A 40 3.29 -3.83 11.04
C LYS A 40 4.67 -4.04 10.43
N HIS A 41 4.91 -5.18 9.79
CA HIS A 41 6.17 -5.48 9.10
C HIS A 41 6.20 -5.00 7.63
N GLY A 42 5.14 -4.32 7.18
CA GLY A 42 5.05 -3.82 5.82
C GLY A 42 4.96 -4.91 4.77
N ILE A 43 4.40 -6.07 5.11
CA ILE A 43 4.10 -7.13 4.16
C ILE A 43 2.65 -6.91 3.67
N PRO A 44 2.39 -6.88 2.36
CA PRO A 44 1.02 -6.75 1.85
C PRO A 44 0.19 -7.98 2.22
N ILE A 45 -1.00 -7.76 2.76
CA ILE A 45 -1.95 -8.79 3.20
C ILE A 45 -2.81 -9.35 2.05
N ASP A 46 -2.99 -8.55 1.00
CA ASP A 46 -3.90 -8.76 -0.13
C ASP A 46 -3.12 -8.53 -1.44
N LEU A 47 -3.50 -9.24 -2.52
CA LEU A 47 -3.08 -8.93 -3.89
C LEU A 47 -3.29 -7.45 -4.24
N LYS A 48 -4.42 -6.84 -3.88
CA LYS A 48 -4.72 -5.42 -4.08
C LYS A 48 -3.70 -4.54 -3.37
N ASP A 49 -3.35 -4.86 -2.12
CA ASP A 49 -2.34 -4.10 -1.37
C ASP A 49 -0.95 -4.28 -1.96
N ALA A 50 -0.62 -5.48 -2.42
CA ALA A 50 0.62 -5.78 -3.13
C ALA A 50 0.70 -4.97 -4.44
N LEU A 51 -0.36 -5.00 -5.25
CA LEU A 51 -0.46 -4.25 -6.50
C LEU A 51 -0.36 -2.74 -6.27
N ARG A 52 -1.03 -2.22 -5.22
CA ARG A 52 -0.95 -0.81 -4.86
C ARG A 52 0.46 -0.40 -4.44
N ARG A 53 1.17 -1.24 -3.69
CA ARG A 53 2.59 -1.00 -3.36
C ARG A 53 3.49 -1.06 -4.58
N SER A 54 3.33 -2.05 -5.45
CA SER A 54 4.10 -2.16 -6.69
C SER A 54 3.90 -0.95 -7.61
N ALA A 55 2.66 -0.48 -7.76
CA ALA A 55 2.34 0.71 -8.54
C ALA A 55 2.97 1.98 -7.94
N ARG A 56 2.90 2.15 -6.62
CA ARG A 56 3.55 3.27 -5.91
C ARG A 56 5.07 3.24 -6.05
N LEU A 57 5.67 2.05 -6.01
CA LEU A 57 7.10 1.89 -6.20
C LEU A 57 7.51 2.31 -7.62
N GLN A 58 6.73 1.90 -8.63
CA GLN A 58 6.93 2.32 -10.02
C GLN A 58 6.82 3.84 -10.19
N GLU A 59 5.85 4.48 -9.54
CA GLU A 59 5.66 5.93 -9.58
C GLU A 59 6.80 6.68 -8.87
N ALA A 60 7.29 6.18 -7.74
CA ALA A 60 8.45 6.74 -7.04
C ALA A 60 9.76 6.60 -7.85
N THR A 61 9.88 5.55 -8.65
CA THR A 61 11.03 5.35 -9.56
C THR A 61 10.88 6.01 -10.92
N ARG A 62 9.70 6.56 -11.27
CA ARG A 62 9.59 7.34 -12.50
C ARG A 62 10.50 8.56 -12.33
N PRO A 63 11.47 8.79 -13.24
CA PRO A 63 12.19 10.04 -13.26
C PRO A 63 11.12 11.12 -13.35
N GLN A 64 11.06 12.01 -12.35
CA GLN A 64 10.26 13.21 -12.48
C GLN A 64 10.82 13.92 -13.70
N ASP A 65 10.14 13.77 -14.83
CA ASP A 65 10.45 14.49 -16.04
C ASP A 65 10.28 15.95 -15.66
N ARG A 66 11.42 16.58 -15.33
CA ARG A 66 11.52 17.94 -14.83
C ARG A 66 10.64 18.77 -15.74
N ALA A 67 9.51 19.23 -15.22
CA ALA A 67 8.58 20.06 -15.95
C ALA A 67 9.40 21.18 -16.59
N LYS A 68 9.60 21.08 -17.91
CA LYS A 68 10.39 22.05 -18.67
C LYS A 68 9.83 23.43 -18.34
N PRO A 69 10.64 24.39 -17.88
CA PRO A 69 10.13 25.73 -17.61
C PRO A 69 9.53 26.25 -18.91
N ARG A 70 8.22 26.48 -18.92
CA ARG A 70 7.52 27.12 -20.05
C ARG A 70 8.16 28.49 -20.23
N THR A 71 8.98 28.64 -21.26
CA THR A 71 9.53 29.92 -21.69
C THR A 71 8.38 30.83 -22.13
N THR A 72 7.83 31.61 -21.21
CA THR A 72 6.93 32.73 -21.51
C THR A 72 7.76 33.94 -21.90
N ALA A 73 8.38 33.94 -23.08
CA ALA A 73 9.07 35.12 -23.61
C ALA A 73 9.30 35.06 -25.14
N ALA A 74 8.25 34.82 -25.94
CA ALA A 74 8.40 34.86 -27.40
C ALA A 74 7.29 35.64 -28.12
N ASN A 75 6.63 36.61 -27.47
CA ASN A 75 5.58 37.37 -28.17
C ASN A 75 5.47 38.86 -27.82
N ALA A 76 6.59 39.55 -27.59
CA ALA A 76 6.60 41.01 -27.39
C ALA A 76 7.36 41.81 -28.48
N ALA A 77 7.92 41.17 -29.51
CA ALA A 77 8.81 41.86 -30.47
C ALA A 77 8.16 42.25 -31.82
N ARG A 78 6.86 42.03 -32.05
CA ARG A 78 6.25 42.23 -33.39
C ARG A 78 5.50 43.55 -33.59
N LYS A 79 5.68 44.56 -32.74
CA LYS A 79 4.94 45.85 -32.83
C LYS A 79 5.79 47.13 -32.86
N ARG A 80 7.02 47.07 -33.39
CA ARG A 80 7.79 48.29 -33.71
C ARG A 80 8.53 48.12 -35.03
N GLY A 81 7.96 48.61 -36.13
CA GLY A 81 8.68 48.64 -37.41
C GLY A 81 7.81 48.69 -38.66
N ARG A 82 6.85 49.62 -38.75
CA ARG A 82 6.29 50.05 -40.05
C ARG A 82 5.72 51.46 -39.93
N LYS A 83 6.61 52.43 -39.78
CA LYS A 83 6.33 53.83 -40.10
C LYS A 83 7.57 54.43 -40.73
N ARG A 84 7.61 54.36 -42.05
CA ARG A 84 8.32 55.25 -42.98
C ARG A 84 7.99 54.80 -44.40
#